data_AF-A0A6L3A4V4-F1
#
_entry.id   AF-A0A6L3A4V4-F1
#
_cell.length_a   1.000
_cell.length_b   1.000
_cell.length_c   1.000
_cell.angle_alpha   90.00
_cell.angle_beta   90.00
_cell.angle_gamma   90.00
#
_symmetry.space_group_name_H-M   'P 1'
#
loop_
_entity.id
_entity.type
_entity.pdbx_description
1 polymer ?
#
loop_
_entity_poly.entity_id
_entity_poly.type
_entity_poly.pdbx_seq_one_letter_code
_entity_poly.pdbx_strand_id
1 'polypeptide(L)'
;RPIGLDVDEMTVKPRAAVKISASPKGGYDRMAQWAILREAFAELADYRERLAEQRYEEEQKKLKKDVDVGPAEARKRGAELIRPQDYDDAHANLHELSQGRLDAWVYVGAATDVGPAVKFAKENGFFERVVFVLGPDTFKAVDELKVAGRPVVLDVNLDFRERDPLTGKLSETFVPKVIADAGLTFAMLPHPDASLAERYLTYQAARCIREGVARETALAAITINPAKMLGLGDALGSLEIGKAGNVVVYGGDPLDFNTWVEQVYIDGILAYDRAKDVRIRRLLEEPGAEEKPKEPAGDSAASDPAHQGDKPEAGSGASDPAKPENKEESKPDSPAPPPPSPEPGDDDASVERASDRADRAESRRRKDNAKSKGGPDA
;
A
#
# COMPACT_ATOMS: atom_id res chain seq x y z
N ARG A 1 11.81 -15.60 1.45
CA ARG A 1 10.56 -15.92 0.73
C ARG A 1 9.45 -15.26 1.51
N PRO A 2 8.52 -14.50 0.92
CA PRO A 2 7.44 -13.86 1.68
C PRO A 2 6.35 -14.89 2.05
N ILE A 3 6.76 -16.03 2.59
CA ILE A 3 5.89 -17.14 2.98
C ILE A 3 6.28 -17.46 4.42
N GLY A 4 5.32 -17.34 5.32
CA GLY A 4 5.55 -17.49 6.75
C GLY A 4 4.26 -17.40 7.53
N LEU A 5 4.33 -17.79 8.80
CA LEU A 5 3.25 -17.66 9.76
C LEU A 5 3.25 -16.29 10.45
N ASP A 6 4.40 -15.62 10.47
CA ASP A 6 4.56 -14.30 11.06
C ASP A 6 5.13 -13.26 10.07
N VAL A 7 5.11 -12.00 10.52
CA VAL A 7 5.55 -10.86 9.71
C VAL A 7 7.04 -10.95 9.39
N ASP A 8 7.85 -11.49 10.29
CA ASP A 8 9.30 -11.55 10.12
C ASP A 8 9.67 -12.58 9.05
N GLU A 9 9.02 -13.75 9.06
CA GLU A 9 9.14 -14.76 8.01
C GLU A 9 8.65 -14.25 6.65
N MET A 10 7.60 -13.42 6.64
CA MET A 10 7.08 -12.81 5.41
C MET A 10 7.92 -11.61 4.93
N THR A 11 8.77 -11.04 5.78
CA THR A 11 9.53 -9.82 5.47
C THR A 11 10.69 -10.13 4.52
N VAL A 12 10.68 -9.49 3.35
CA VAL A 12 11.76 -9.61 2.35
C VAL A 12 12.93 -8.68 2.67
N LYS A 13 12.64 -7.44 3.08
CA LYS A 13 13.62 -6.42 3.45
C LYS A 13 13.12 -5.67 4.69
N PRO A 14 13.64 -5.96 5.89
CA PRO A 14 13.35 -5.14 7.06
C PRO A 14 13.96 -3.76 6.87
N ARG A 15 13.40 -2.74 7.54
CA ARG A 15 13.90 -1.36 7.47
C ARG A 15 14.07 -0.87 6.03
N ALA A 16 13.03 -1.05 5.21
CA ALA A 16 13.08 -0.71 3.79
C ALA A 16 13.24 0.79 3.56
N ALA A 17 12.46 1.63 4.24
CA ALA A 17 12.53 3.08 4.13
C ALA A 17 11.87 3.79 5.33
N VAL A 18 12.20 5.07 5.53
CA VAL A 18 11.44 5.99 6.39
C VAL A 18 10.38 6.70 5.57
N LYS A 19 9.15 6.74 6.08
CA LYS A 19 8.07 7.55 5.50
C LYS A 19 8.06 8.94 6.13
N ILE A 20 8.10 9.97 5.30
CA ILE A 20 8.05 11.38 5.71
C ILE A 20 6.89 12.05 4.97
N SER A 21 6.13 12.92 5.64
CA SER A 21 5.12 13.75 4.99
C SER A 21 5.62 15.18 4.86
N ALA A 22 5.78 15.68 3.64
CA ALA A 22 6.01 17.10 3.36
C ALA A 22 4.70 17.90 3.46
N SER A 23 3.56 17.23 3.28
CA SER A 23 2.25 17.87 3.42
C SER A 23 1.78 17.91 4.87
N PRO A 24 1.06 18.99 5.24
CA PRO A 24 0.63 19.19 6.60
C PRO A 24 -0.43 18.16 7.01
N LYS A 25 -0.36 17.73 8.26
CA LYS A 25 -1.45 16.99 8.89
C LYS A 25 -2.70 17.88 8.98
N GLY A 26 -3.89 17.30 8.92
CA GLY A 26 -5.14 18.03 9.15
C GLY A 26 -5.08 18.87 10.44
N GLY A 27 -5.41 20.16 10.30
CA GLY A 27 -5.33 21.14 11.40
C GLY A 27 -3.99 21.89 11.52
N TYR A 28 -2.97 21.53 10.74
CA TYR A 28 -1.70 22.23 10.67
C TYR A 28 -1.58 23.00 9.35
N ASP A 29 -0.88 24.13 9.38
CA ASP A 29 -0.48 24.79 8.15
C ASP A 29 0.86 24.21 7.64
N ARG A 30 1.19 24.56 6.39
CA ARG A 30 2.43 24.10 5.75
C ARG A 30 3.68 24.58 6.49
N MET A 31 3.68 25.79 7.05
CA MET A 31 4.85 26.31 7.76
C MET A 31 5.14 25.50 9.02
N ALA A 32 4.10 25.13 9.76
CA ALA A 32 4.19 24.29 10.93
C ALA A 32 4.70 22.89 10.57
N GLN A 33 4.22 22.28 9.48
CA GLN A 33 4.73 20.99 9.01
C GLN A 33 6.24 21.04 8.72
N TRP A 34 6.69 22.07 8.00
CA TRP A 34 8.11 22.25 7.71
C TRP A 34 8.94 22.58 8.97
N ALA A 35 8.36 23.26 9.95
CA ALA A 35 9.01 23.50 11.23
C ALA A 35 9.26 22.19 11.99
N ILE A 36 8.25 21.31 12.08
CA ILE A 36 8.37 19.99 12.69
C ILE A 36 9.46 19.15 12.03
N LEU A 37 9.51 19.14 10.69
CA LEU A 37 10.54 18.39 9.96
C LEU A 37 11.96 18.94 10.22
N ARG A 38 12.13 20.26 10.27
CA ARG A 38 13.42 20.87 10.61
C ARG A 38 13.82 20.60 12.05
N GLU A 39 12.87 20.68 12.98
CA GLU A 39 13.09 20.40 14.40
C GLU A 39 13.56 18.96 14.62
N ALA A 40 12.94 17.98 13.95
CA ALA A 40 13.35 16.58 14.07
C ALA A 40 14.81 16.33 13.64
N PHE A 41 15.29 17.01 12.59
CA PHE A 41 16.69 16.88 12.15
C PHE A 41 17.66 17.74 12.97
N ALA A 42 17.21 18.87 13.50
CA ALA A 42 17.98 19.64 14.47
C ALA A 42 18.17 18.86 15.78
N GLU A 43 17.10 18.23 16.29
CA GLU A 43 17.15 17.36 17.47
C GLU A 43 18.12 16.19 17.27
N LEU A 44 18.11 15.57 16.07
CA LEU A 44 19.10 14.54 15.72
C LEU A 44 20.54 15.08 15.77
N ALA A 45 20.79 16.29 15.25
CA ALA A 45 22.12 16.88 15.28
C ALA A 45 22.59 17.13 16.72
N ASP A 46 21.74 17.73 17.54
CA ASP A 46 22.01 17.99 18.96
C ASP A 46 22.21 16.68 19.75
N TYR A 47 21.40 15.66 19.46
CA TYR A 47 21.55 14.32 20.03
C TYR A 47 22.92 13.72 19.70
N ARG A 48 23.35 13.79 18.44
CA ARG A 48 24.66 13.27 18.00
C ARG A 48 25.82 13.97 18.68
N GLU A 49 25.75 15.29 18.85
CA GLU A 49 26.78 16.05 19.56
C GLU A 49 26.88 15.62 21.02
N ARG A 50 25.74 15.51 21.73
CA ARG A 50 25.73 15.04 23.11
C ARG A 50 26.26 13.60 23.24
N LEU A 51 25.84 12.71 22.34
CA LEU A 51 26.29 11.32 22.34
C LEU A 51 27.80 11.22 22.09
N ALA A 52 28.33 12.03 21.17
CA ALA A 52 29.76 12.09 20.89
C ALA A 52 30.56 12.54 22.12
N GLU A 53 30.14 13.64 22.76
CA GLU A 53 30.78 14.16 23.96
C GLU A 53 30.79 13.11 25.09
N GLN A 54 29.66 12.45 25.35
CA GLN A 54 29.55 11.36 26.31
C GLN A 54 30.50 10.19 26.00
N ARG A 55 30.56 9.76 24.74
CA ARG A 55 31.46 8.68 24.33
C ARG A 55 32.93 9.03 24.53
N TYR A 56 33.32 10.27 24.27
CA TYR A 56 34.68 10.73 24.56
C TYR A 56 35.02 10.67 26.04
N GLU A 57 34.13 11.20 26.90
CA GLU A 57 34.33 11.19 28.35
C GLU A 57 34.41 9.77 28.93
N GLU A 58 33.56 8.87 28.46
CA GLU A 58 33.60 7.46 28.84
C GLU A 58 34.91 6.79 28.46
N GLU A 59 35.45 7.09 27.27
CA GLU A 59 36.70 6.52 26.81
C GLU A 59 37.90 7.05 27.60
N GLN A 60 37.93 8.35 27.91
CA GLN A 60 38.95 8.92 28.82
C GLN A 60 38.87 8.28 30.21
N LYS A 61 37.65 8.09 30.73
CA LYS A 61 37.42 7.44 32.03
C LYS A 61 37.92 5.98 32.04
N LYS A 62 37.70 5.22 30.96
CA LYS A 62 38.26 3.86 30.81
C LYS A 62 39.79 3.87 30.79
N LEU A 63 40.39 4.85 30.13
CA LEU A 63 41.83 5.08 30.10
C LEU A 63 42.39 5.68 31.40
N LYS A 64 41.52 5.98 32.38
CA LYS A 64 41.85 6.65 33.65
C LYS A 64 42.55 8.00 33.44
N LYS A 65 42.14 8.73 32.41
CA LYS A 65 42.60 10.08 32.09
C LYS A 65 41.47 11.07 32.34
N ASP A 66 41.84 12.29 32.69
CA ASP A 66 40.90 13.41 32.74
C ASP A 66 40.59 13.88 31.32
N VAL A 67 39.44 14.53 31.17
CA VAL A 67 39.05 15.18 29.91
C VAL A 67 40.02 16.32 29.64
N ASP A 68 40.80 16.17 28.58
CA ASP A 68 41.95 17.01 28.23
C ASP A 68 41.62 18.10 27.19
N VAL A 69 40.41 18.08 26.62
CA VAL A 69 39.98 18.98 25.54
C VAL A 69 38.62 19.61 25.81
N GLY A 70 38.37 20.77 25.19
CA GLY A 70 37.07 21.45 25.28
C GLY A 70 35.96 20.73 24.50
N PRO A 71 34.68 21.12 24.72
CA PRO A 71 33.51 20.40 24.19
C PRO A 71 33.52 20.17 22.68
N ALA A 72 33.94 21.16 21.89
CA ALA A 72 33.98 21.03 20.43
C ALA A 72 34.95 19.94 19.93
N GLU A 73 36.13 19.87 20.54
CA GLU A 73 37.13 18.85 20.19
C GLU A 73 36.76 17.49 20.78
N ALA A 74 36.14 17.45 21.98
CA ALA A 74 35.57 16.25 22.56
C ALA A 74 34.50 15.63 21.66
N ARG A 75 33.57 16.44 21.12
CA ARG A 75 32.55 15.99 20.15
C ARG A 75 33.18 15.42 18.88
N LYS A 76 34.21 16.07 18.35
CA LYS A 76 34.89 15.60 17.14
C LYS A 76 35.54 14.23 17.35
N ARG A 77 36.32 14.07 18.43
CA ARG A 77 36.98 12.81 18.78
C ARG A 77 35.97 11.72 19.18
N GLY A 78 34.94 12.11 19.91
CA GLY A 78 33.88 11.23 20.37
C GLY A 78 32.99 10.71 19.24
N ALA A 79 32.80 11.50 18.17
CA ALA A 79 32.02 11.07 17.00
C ALA A 79 32.61 9.83 16.32
N GLU A 80 33.94 9.67 16.34
CA GLU A 80 34.63 8.48 15.81
C GLU A 80 34.43 7.24 16.70
N LEU A 81 34.04 7.43 17.96
CA LEU A 81 33.81 6.36 18.93
C LEU A 81 32.35 5.88 18.95
N ILE A 82 31.43 6.59 18.31
CA ILE A 82 30.01 6.22 18.25
C ILE A 82 29.85 4.96 17.41
N ARG A 83 29.21 3.96 17.99
CA ARG A 83 28.81 2.73 17.30
C ARG A 83 27.33 2.81 16.94
N PRO A 84 26.87 2.10 15.89
CA PRO A 84 25.46 2.10 15.50
C PRO A 84 24.48 1.72 16.62
N GLN A 85 24.89 0.82 17.51
CA GLN A 85 24.12 0.37 18.68
C GLN A 85 24.00 1.40 19.81
N ASP A 86 24.70 2.53 19.70
CA ASP A 86 24.68 3.57 20.71
C ASP A 86 23.53 4.56 20.48
N TYR A 87 22.93 4.55 19.29
CA TYR A 87 21.74 5.33 18.97
C TYR A 87 20.50 4.70 19.62
N ASP A 88 19.65 5.56 20.19
CA ASP A 88 18.32 5.13 20.63
C ASP A 88 17.38 4.84 19.45
N ASP A 89 16.27 4.16 19.74
CA ASP A 89 15.31 3.75 18.71
C ASP A 89 14.66 4.93 17.97
N ALA A 90 14.57 6.10 18.61
CA ALA A 90 13.94 7.30 18.03
C ALA A 90 14.86 7.95 16.97
N HIS A 91 16.17 8.00 17.24
CA HIS A 91 17.15 8.68 16.40
C HIS A 91 17.85 7.73 15.42
N ALA A 92 17.90 6.43 15.69
CA ALA A 92 18.61 5.46 14.86
C ALA A 92 18.18 5.53 13.39
N ASN A 93 16.88 5.58 13.09
CA ASN A 93 16.41 5.62 11.71
C ASN A 93 16.70 6.96 11.01
N LEU A 94 16.55 8.09 11.70
CA LEU A 94 16.91 9.39 11.14
C LEU A 94 18.43 9.50 10.94
N HIS A 95 19.23 8.92 11.83
CA HIS A 95 20.68 8.82 11.65
C HIS A 95 21.01 8.04 10.38
N GLU A 96 20.53 6.80 10.25
CA GLU A 96 20.77 5.97 9.08
C GLU A 96 20.32 6.65 7.77
N LEU A 97 19.19 7.36 7.81
CA LEU A 97 18.69 8.17 6.70
C LEU A 97 19.69 9.29 6.34
N SER A 98 20.13 10.07 7.33
CA SER A 98 21.10 11.17 7.12
C SER A 98 22.46 10.71 6.59
N GLN A 99 22.81 9.45 6.81
CA GLN A 99 24.04 8.83 6.31
C GLN A 99 23.86 8.18 4.93
N GLY A 100 22.67 8.25 4.33
CA GLY A 100 22.38 7.61 3.04
C GLY A 100 22.38 6.07 3.13
N ARG A 101 22.17 5.50 4.32
CA ARG A 101 22.09 4.05 4.55
C ARG A 101 20.67 3.52 4.56
N LEU A 102 19.68 4.40 4.75
CA LEU A 102 18.25 4.09 4.72
C LEU A 102 17.55 4.89 3.61
N ASP A 103 16.58 4.26 2.94
CA ASP A 103 15.79 4.93 1.89
C ASP A 103 14.71 5.85 2.51
N ALA A 104 14.23 6.84 1.77
CA ALA A 104 13.14 7.73 2.21
C ALA A 104 12.01 7.80 1.20
N TRP A 105 10.78 7.71 1.71
CA TRP A 105 9.56 7.87 0.94
C TRP A 105 8.87 9.14 1.43
N VAL A 106 8.99 10.20 0.63
CA VAL A 106 8.48 11.53 1.00
C VAL A 106 7.15 11.75 0.30
N TYR A 107 6.07 11.77 1.07
CA TYR A 107 4.76 12.16 0.57
C TYR A 107 4.72 13.67 0.33
N VAL A 108 4.42 14.04 -0.91
CA VAL A 108 4.32 15.41 -1.41
C VAL A 108 2.92 15.55 -1.97
N GLY A 109 2.01 16.04 -1.14
CA GLY A 109 0.57 16.10 -1.44
C GLY A 109 0.14 17.28 -2.29
N ALA A 110 0.99 18.30 -2.43
CA ALA A 110 0.72 19.48 -3.26
C ALA A 110 1.89 19.82 -4.18
N ALA A 111 1.62 20.39 -5.35
CA ALA A 111 2.67 20.88 -6.27
C ALA A 111 3.66 21.85 -5.59
N THR A 112 3.15 22.71 -4.70
CA THR A 112 3.97 23.67 -3.94
C THR A 112 4.92 23.03 -2.93
N ASP A 113 4.69 21.77 -2.56
CA ASP A 113 5.51 21.07 -1.56
C ASP A 113 6.74 20.41 -2.22
N VAL A 114 6.79 20.30 -3.56
CA VAL A 114 7.87 19.63 -4.32
C VAL A 114 9.22 20.31 -4.09
N GLY A 115 9.35 21.60 -4.43
CA GLY A 115 10.60 22.34 -4.26
C GLY A 115 11.16 22.29 -2.84
N PRO A 116 10.35 22.61 -1.81
CA PRO A 116 10.74 22.44 -0.40
C PRO A 116 11.16 21.02 -0.04
N ALA A 117 10.46 19.98 -0.51
CA ALA A 117 10.82 18.58 -0.25
C ALA A 117 12.15 18.17 -0.91
N VAL A 118 12.39 18.60 -2.15
CA VAL A 118 13.66 18.39 -2.85
C VAL A 118 14.80 19.07 -2.08
N LYS A 119 14.61 20.32 -1.66
CA LYS A 119 15.60 21.07 -0.88
C LYS A 119 15.88 20.38 0.45
N PHE A 120 14.84 20.00 1.18
CA PHE A 120 14.94 19.32 2.47
C PHE A 120 15.70 17.99 2.38
N ALA A 121 15.44 17.19 1.35
CA ALA A 121 16.15 15.93 1.14
C ALA A 121 17.64 16.13 0.84
N LYS A 122 18.00 17.22 0.13
CA LYS A 122 19.40 17.58 -0.16
C LYS A 122 20.13 18.05 1.09
N GLU A 123 19.53 18.96 1.85
CA GLU A 123 20.11 19.53 3.07
C GLU A 123 20.37 18.46 4.14
N ASN A 124 19.56 17.41 4.17
CA ASN A 124 19.65 16.34 5.15
C ASN A 124 20.33 15.06 4.65
N GLY A 125 20.97 15.09 3.47
CA GLY A 125 21.87 14.03 3.02
C GLY A 125 21.20 12.75 2.49
N PHE A 126 19.89 12.75 2.22
CA PHE A 126 19.17 11.56 1.75
C PHE A 126 18.55 11.68 0.35
N PHE A 127 18.84 12.77 -0.37
CA PHE A 127 18.32 13.01 -1.73
C PHE A 127 18.59 11.87 -2.72
N GLU A 128 19.76 11.22 -2.66
CA GLU A 128 20.10 10.14 -3.59
C GLU A 128 19.30 8.84 -3.37
N ARG A 129 18.54 8.77 -2.27
CA ARG A 129 17.75 7.59 -1.87
C ARG A 129 16.28 7.92 -1.63
N VAL A 130 15.85 9.09 -2.09
CA VAL A 130 14.47 9.54 -1.95
C VAL A 130 13.62 9.05 -3.13
N VAL A 131 12.41 8.62 -2.79
CA VAL A 131 11.28 8.40 -3.68
C VAL A 131 10.19 9.38 -3.27
N PHE A 132 9.66 10.16 -4.23
CA PHE A 132 8.55 11.07 -3.95
C PHE A 132 7.22 10.39 -4.20
N VAL A 133 6.35 10.34 -3.19
CA VAL A 133 4.98 9.86 -3.33
C VAL A 133 4.09 11.06 -3.59
N LEU A 134 3.51 11.13 -4.78
CA LEU A 134 2.80 12.31 -5.26
C LEU A 134 1.36 12.33 -4.76
N GLY A 135 0.85 13.54 -4.50
CA GLY A 135 -0.58 13.81 -4.36
C GLY A 135 -1.23 14.17 -5.70
N PRO A 136 -2.56 14.40 -5.69
CA PRO A 136 -3.36 14.54 -6.90
C PRO A 136 -2.92 15.65 -7.86
N ASP A 137 -2.53 16.82 -7.34
CA ASP A 137 -2.15 17.99 -8.16
C ASP A 137 -0.62 18.14 -8.34
N THR A 138 0.17 17.23 -7.78
CA THR A 138 1.62 17.39 -7.66
C THR A 138 2.33 17.36 -9.02
N PHE A 139 1.70 16.75 -10.03
CA PHE A 139 2.15 16.78 -11.42
C PHE A 139 2.25 18.19 -12.00
N LYS A 140 1.60 19.20 -11.41
CA LYS A 140 1.75 20.60 -11.83
C LYS A 140 3.18 21.14 -11.63
N ALA A 141 3.97 20.51 -10.75
CA ALA A 141 5.39 20.79 -10.54
C ALA A 141 6.31 19.77 -11.24
N VAL A 142 5.89 19.23 -12.39
CA VAL A 142 6.64 18.20 -13.14
C VAL A 142 8.03 18.66 -13.56
N ASP A 143 8.23 19.94 -13.87
CA ASP A 143 9.54 20.47 -14.24
C ASP A 143 10.53 20.40 -13.07
N GLU A 144 10.07 20.67 -11.84
CA GLU A 144 10.89 20.53 -10.63
C GLU A 144 11.22 19.06 -10.34
N LEU A 145 10.24 18.16 -10.51
CA LEU A 145 10.46 16.72 -10.38
C LEU A 145 11.48 16.21 -11.42
N LYS A 146 11.37 16.68 -12.66
CA LYS A 146 12.29 16.36 -13.76
C LYS A 146 13.71 16.83 -13.45
N VAL A 147 13.87 18.05 -12.94
CA VAL A 147 15.17 18.57 -12.51
C VAL A 147 15.71 17.77 -11.32
N ALA A 148 14.86 17.31 -10.41
CA ALA A 148 15.27 16.44 -9.32
C ALA A 148 15.72 15.06 -9.81
N GLY A 149 15.13 14.53 -10.89
CA GLY A 149 15.50 13.26 -11.51
C GLY A 149 15.29 12.04 -10.61
N ARG A 150 14.46 12.18 -9.57
CA ARG A 150 14.17 11.11 -8.61
C ARG A 150 12.94 10.32 -9.02
N PRO A 151 12.88 9.01 -8.72
CA PRO A 151 11.70 8.21 -9.00
C PRO A 151 10.49 8.71 -8.20
N VAL A 152 9.30 8.57 -8.80
CA VAL A 152 8.04 8.99 -8.19
C VAL A 152 7.04 7.84 -8.08
N VAL A 153 6.22 7.85 -7.04
CA VAL A 153 5.05 6.98 -6.92
C VAL A 153 3.83 7.85 -7.14
N LEU A 154 2.97 7.47 -8.08
CA LEU A 154 1.78 8.26 -8.42
C LEU A 154 0.72 8.17 -7.32
N ASP A 155 -0.17 9.16 -7.28
CA ASP A 155 -1.39 9.09 -6.49
C ASP A 155 -2.26 7.90 -6.96
N VAL A 156 -3.13 7.42 -6.07
CA VAL A 156 -4.09 6.36 -6.38
C VAL A 156 -5.11 6.79 -7.44
N ASN A 157 -5.37 8.10 -7.56
CA ASN A 157 -6.19 8.67 -8.62
C ASN A 157 -5.30 9.08 -9.80
N LEU A 158 -5.47 8.41 -10.93
CA LEU A 158 -4.69 8.68 -12.13
C LEU A 158 -5.22 9.88 -12.93
N ASP A 159 -6.48 10.26 -12.70
CA ASP A 159 -7.10 11.43 -13.30
C ASP A 159 -7.17 12.58 -12.32
N PHE A 160 -6.70 13.73 -12.76
CA PHE A 160 -6.90 14.98 -12.06
C PHE A 160 -7.95 15.82 -12.79
N ARG A 161 -9.01 16.18 -12.07
CA ARG A 161 -10.10 17.01 -12.59
C ARG A 161 -10.13 18.34 -11.88
N GLU A 162 -10.15 19.42 -12.64
CA GLU A 162 -10.21 20.79 -12.11
C GLU A 162 -11.29 21.57 -12.83
N ARG A 163 -12.05 22.35 -12.06
CA ARG A 163 -13.07 23.24 -12.60
C ARG A 163 -12.58 24.67 -12.46
N ASP A 164 -12.52 25.38 -13.58
CA ASP A 164 -12.26 26.81 -13.59
C ASP A 164 -13.38 27.54 -12.80
N PRO A 165 -13.03 28.29 -11.74
CA PRO A 165 -14.03 28.94 -10.88
C PRO A 165 -14.75 30.10 -11.56
N LEU A 166 -14.18 30.69 -12.61
CA LEU A 166 -14.77 31.82 -13.35
C LEU A 166 -15.62 31.35 -14.52
N THR A 167 -15.12 30.39 -15.30
CA THR A 167 -15.80 29.92 -16.52
C THR A 167 -16.65 28.68 -16.29
N GLY A 168 -16.43 27.96 -15.19
CA GLY A 168 -17.07 26.67 -14.92
C GLY A 168 -16.59 25.54 -15.83
N LYS A 169 -15.58 25.76 -16.68
CA LYS A 169 -15.06 24.72 -17.57
C LYS A 169 -14.33 23.64 -16.77
N LEU A 170 -14.63 22.38 -17.05
CA LEU A 170 -13.93 21.23 -16.50
C LEU A 170 -12.73 20.88 -17.38
N SER A 171 -11.55 20.74 -16.78
CA SER A 171 -10.37 20.12 -17.38
C SER A 171 -10.09 18.79 -16.70
N GLU A 172 -9.62 17.82 -17.48
CA GLU A 172 -9.20 16.50 -17.01
C GLU A 172 -7.81 16.21 -17.54
N THR A 173 -6.93 15.77 -16.65
CA THR A 173 -5.54 15.45 -16.95
C THR A 173 -5.24 14.03 -16.49
N PHE A 174 -4.79 13.19 -17.41
CA PHE A 174 -4.28 11.86 -17.08
C PHE A 174 -2.83 11.97 -16.62
N VAL A 175 -2.61 11.89 -15.31
CA VAL A 175 -1.34 12.16 -14.63
C VAL A 175 -0.20 11.24 -15.11
N PRO A 176 -0.38 9.92 -15.31
CA PRO A 176 0.71 9.05 -15.77
C PRO A 176 1.31 9.50 -17.11
N LYS A 177 0.50 10.06 -18.02
CA LYS A 177 1.00 10.56 -19.31
C LYS A 177 1.91 11.77 -19.15
N VAL A 178 1.54 12.72 -18.29
CA VAL A 178 2.35 13.91 -17.99
C VAL A 178 3.72 13.50 -17.42
N ILE A 179 3.72 12.56 -16.47
CA ILE A 179 4.95 12.08 -15.83
C ILE A 179 5.82 11.28 -16.82
N ALA A 180 5.21 10.44 -17.66
CA ALA A 180 5.91 9.70 -18.70
C ALA A 180 6.53 10.62 -19.76
N ASP A 181 5.81 11.65 -20.22
CA ASP A 181 6.30 12.63 -21.20
C ASP A 181 7.47 13.45 -20.66
N ALA A 182 7.51 13.67 -19.33
CA ALA A 182 8.63 14.32 -18.67
C ALA A 182 9.89 13.44 -18.59
N GLY A 183 9.78 12.14 -18.90
CA GLY A 183 10.87 11.16 -18.83
C GLY A 183 11.16 10.68 -17.41
N LEU A 184 10.20 10.83 -16.48
CA LEU A 184 10.36 10.42 -15.09
C LEU A 184 10.06 8.93 -14.93
N THR A 185 10.85 8.25 -14.09
CA THR A 185 10.55 6.88 -13.67
C THR A 185 9.43 6.92 -12.62
N PHE A 186 8.32 6.24 -12.90
CA PHE A 186 7.20 6.19 -11.98
C PHE A 186 6.74 4.77 -11.64
N ALA A 187 6.06 4.64 -10.50
CA ALA A 187 5.33 3.44 -10.11
C ALA A 187 3.87 3.77 -9.81
N MET A 188 2.98 2.80 -10.04
CA MET A 188 1.55 2.92 -9.77
C MET A 188 1.15 2.15 -8.51
N LEU A 189 0.07 2.60 -7.86
CA LEU A 189 -0.48 1.98 -6.66
C LEU A 189 -1.87 1.42 -6.95
N PRO A 190 -2.22 0.26 -6.36
CA PRO A 190 -3.62 -0.18 -6.36
C PRO A 190 -4.44 0.80 -5.52
N HIS A 191 -5.66 1.11 -5.95
CA HIS A 191 -6.60 1.92 -5.17
C HIS A 191 -7.58 1.00 -4.41
N PRO A 192 -7.30 0.62 -3.15
CA PRO A 192 -8.04 -0.46 -2.46
C PRO A 192 -9.52 -0.15 -2.26
N ASP A 193 -9.90 1.11 -2.11
CA ASP A 193 -11.28 1.53 -1.84
C ASP A 193 -12.08 1.99 -3.07
N ALA A 194 -11.48 1.96 -4.26
CA ALA A 194 -12.11 2.49 -5.47
C ALA A 194 -12.75 1.40 -6.35
N SER A 195 -13.08 1.75 -7.59
CA SER A 195 -13.68 0.82 -8.54
C SER A 195 -12.75 -0.36 -8.85
N LEU A 196 -13.29 -1.47 -9.38
CA LEU A 196 -12.47 -2.62 -9.79
C LEU A 196 -11.34 -2.21 -10.75
N ALA A 197 -11.63 -1.30 -11.67
CA ALA A 197 -10.66 -0.74 -12.61
C ALA A 197 -9.45 -0.08 -11.92
N GLU A 198 -9.68 0.67 -10.85
CA GLU A 198 -8.62 1.37 -10.12
C GLU A 198 -7.90 0.46 -9.11
N ARG A 199 -8.49 -0.68 -8.75
CA ARG A 199 -7.83 -1.70 -7.93
C ARG A 199 -6.79 -2.52 -8.70
N TYR A 200 -7.01 -2.77 -9.99
CA TYR A 200 -6.16 -3.66 -10.78
C TYR A 200 -5.05 -2.92 -11.53
N LEU A 201 -3.80 -3.17 -11.12
CA LEU A 201 -2.61 -2.57 -11.74
C LEU A 201 -2.48 -2.89 -13.25
N THR A 202 -2.90 -4.08 -13.70
CA THR A 202 -2.91 -4.44 -15.13
C THR A 202 -3.87 -3.56 -15.92
N TYR A 203 -5.03 -3.22 -15.36
CA TYR A 203 -5.97 -2.29 -15.98
C TYR A 203 -5.39 -0.87 -16.03
N GLN A 204 -4.79 -0.39 -14.94
CA GLN A 204 -4.11 0.90 -14.92
C GLN A 204 -2.98 0.98 -15.97
N ALA A 205 -2.20 -0.09 -16.15
CA ALA A 205 -1.16 -0.17 -17.17
C ALA A 205 -1.73 -0.20 -18.60
N ALA A 206 -2.79 -0.97 -18.85
CA ALA A 206 -3.50 -0.98 -20.13
C ALA A 206 -4.05 0.41 -20.47
N ARG A 207 -4.60 1.11 -19.47
CA ARG A 207 -5.05 2.49 -19.59
C ARG A 207 -3.91 3.44 -19.96
N CYS A 208 -2.74 3.31 -19.34
CA CYS A 208 -1.58 4.12 -19.73
C CYS A 208 -1.26 4.01 -21.22
N ILE A 209 -1.32 2.80 -21.79
CA ILE A 209 -1.09 2.57 -23.21
C ILE A 209 -2.17 3.24 -24.07
N ARG A 210 -3.44 3.14 -23.66
CA ARG A 210 -4.55 3.82 -24.34
C ARG A 210 -4.35 5.33 -24.41
N GLU A 211 -3.81 5.94 -23.36
CA GLU A 211 -3.51 7.38 -23.29
C GLU A 211 -2.15 7.76 -23.93
N GLY A 212 -1.47 6.81 -24.58
CA GLY A 212 -0.26 7.06 -25.37
C GLY A 212 1.05 6.92 -24.60
N VAL A 213 1.07 6.30 -23.42
CA VAL A 213 2.31 5.89 -22.74
C VAL A 213 2.86 4.63 -23.40
N ALA A 214 4.18 4.53 -23.58
CA ALA A 214 4.82 3.34 -24.13
C ALA A 214 4.49 2.09 -23.27
N ARG A 215 4.28 0.96 -23.94
CA ARG A 215 3.90 -0.32 -23.30
C ARG A 215 4.94 -0.76 -22.27
N GLU A 216 6.21 -0.63 -22.60
CA GLU A 216 7.33 -0.99 -21.74
C GLU A 216 7.34 -0.12 -20.47
N THR A 217 7.08 1.18 -20.61
CA THR A 217 6.97 2.12 -19.47
C THR A 217 5.80 1.76 -18.57
N ALA A 218 4.64 1.46 -19.15
CA ALA A 218 3.44 1.08 -18.39
C ALA A 218 3.63 -0.23 -17.61
N LEU A 219 4.24 -1.25 -18.22
CA LEU A 219 4.58 -2.51 -17.56
C LEU A 219 5.66 -2.32 -16.49
N ALA A 220 6.69 -1.52 -16.77
CA ALA A 220 7.75 -1.23 -15.81
C ALA A 220 7.20 -0.54 -14.55
N ALA A 221 6.20 0.33 -14.68
CA ALA A 221 5.57 1.04 -13.58
C ALA A 221 4.85 0.12 -12.56
N ILE A 222 4.53 -1.12 -12.95
CA ILE A 222 3.90 -2.12 -12.06
C ILE A 222 4.80 -3.32 -11.76
N THR A 223 6.05 -3.31 -12.23
CA THR A 223 7.01 -4.42 -12.07
C THR A 223 8.39 -3.93 -11.61
N ILE A 224 9.29 -3.62 -12.54
CA ILE A 224 10.69 -3.33 -12.24
C ILE A 224 10.90 -1.97 -11.55
N ASN A 225 10.07 -0.97 -11.82
CA ASN A 225 10.20 0.36 -11.19
C ASN A 225 9.94 0.30 -9.68
N PRO A 226 8.80 -0.25 -9.18
CA PRO A 226 8.62 -0.39 -7.73
C PRO A 226 9.67 -1.30 -7.09
N ALA A 227 10.13 -2.36 -7.77
CA ALA A 227 11.23 -3.20 -7.27
C ALA A 227 12.54 -2.40 -7.08
N LYS A 228 12.91 -1.57 -8.07
CA LYS A 228 14.08 -0.67 -7.98
C LYS A 228 13.93 0.37 -6.88
N MET A 229 12.74 0.97 -6.73
CA MET A 229 12.45 1.95 -5.66
C MET A 229 12.57 1.35 -4.25
N LEU A 230 12.32 0.05 -4.10
CA LEU A 230 12.51 -0.69 -2.84
C LEU A 230 13.95 -1.20 -2.64
N GLY A 231 14.85 -1.00 -3.61
CA GLY A 231 16.21 -1.54 -3.61
C GLY A 231 16.24 -3.06 -3.83
N LEU A 232 15.22 -3.62 -4.47
CA LEU A 232 15.07 -5.06 -4.77
C LEU A 232 15.12 -5.37 -6.28
N GLY A 233 15.52 -4.40 -7.12
CA GLY A 233 15.54 -4.55 -8.58
C GLY A 233 16.48 -5.65 -9.10
N ASP A 234 17.49 -6.03 -8.31
CA ASP A 234 18.42 -7.13 -8.64
C ASP A 234 17.81 -8.50 -8.33
N ALA A 235 16.78 -8.56 -7.49
CA ALA A 235 16.14 -9.80 -7.06
C ALA A 235 14.72 -9.99 -7.63
N LEU A 236 14.02 -8.89 -7.95
CA LEU A 236 12.59 -8.86 -8.28
C LEU A 236 12.28 -7.97 -9.49
N GLY A 237 11.08 -8.13 -10.05
CA GLY A 237 10.47 -7.18 -10.96
C GLY A 237 10.83 -7.36 -12.44
N SER A 238 11.64 -8.35 -12.81
CA SER A 238 11.84 -8.74 -14.21
C SER A 238 12.15 -10.23 -14.35
N LEU A 239 11.97 -10.76 -15.57
CA LEU A 239 12.25 -12.15 -15.91
C LEU A 239 13.70 -12.29 -16.42
N GLU A 240 14.64 -12.36 -15.47
CA GLU A 240 16.07 -12.47 -15.75
C GLU A 240 16.69 -13.61 -14.93
N ILE A 241 17.75 -14.22 -15.45
CA ILE A 241 18.48 -15.29 -14.76
C ILE A 241 19.04 -14.74 -13.43
N GLY A 242 18.81 -15.49 -12.34
CA GLY A 242 19.26 -15.12 -10.99
C GLY A 242 18.24 -14.37 -10.15
N LYS A 243 17.11 -13.91 -10.74
CA LYS A 243 16.01 -13.28 -10.00
C LYS A 243 15.04 -14.33 -9.43
N ALA A 244 14.21 -13.89 -8.48
CA ALA A 244 13.19 -14.74 -7.88
C ALA A 244 12.19 -15.25 -8.94
N GLY A 245 11.80 -16.51 -8.82
CA GLY A 245 10.82 -17.17 -9.69
C GLY A 245 9.37 -16.72 -9.45
N ASN A 246 9.13 -15.42 -9.33
CA ASN A 246 7.82 -14.80 -9.19
C ASN A 246 7.24 -14.55 -10.58
N VAL A 247 6.38 -15.45 -11.04
CA VAL A 247 5.89 -15.48 -12.43
C VAL A 247 4.38 -15.63 -12.43
N VAL A 248 3.70 -14.80 -13.22
CA VAL A 248 2.28 -14.96 -13.52
C VAL A 248 2.15 -15.41 -14.96
N VAL A 249 1.50 -16.55 -15.16
CA VAL A 249 1.21 -17.11 -16.49
C VAL A 249 -0.19 -16.69 -16.89
N TYR A 250 -0.30 -16.00 -18.01
CA TYR A 250 -1.56 -15.54 -18.58
C TYR A 250 -1.89 -16.37 -19.82
N GLY A 251 -3.18 -16.57 -20.09
CA GLY A 251 -3.66 -17.26 -21.31
C GLY A 251 -3.54 -16.43 -22.60
N GLY A 252 -3.09 -15.18 -22.49
CA GLY A 252 -3.03 -14.20 -23.56
C GLY A 252 -2.22 -12.96 -23.13
N ASP A 253 -2.48 -11.81 -23.74
CA ASP A 253 -1.83 -10.54 -23.36
C ASP A 253 -2.29 -10.14 -21.93
N PRO A 254 -1.37 -9.94 -20.96
CA PRO A 254 -1.72 -9.55 -19.59
C PRO A 254 -2.43 -8.19 -19.47
N LEU A 255 -2.41 -7.37 -20.51
CA LEU A 255 -3.06 -6.06 -20.56
C LEU A 255 -4.41 -6.09 -21.30
N ASP A 256 -4.79 -7.23 -21.87
CA ASP A 256 -6.14 -7.44 -22.40
C ASP A 256 -7.09 -7.82 -21.26
N PHE A 257 -8.24 -7.16 -21.20
CA PHE A 257 -9.28 -7.37 -20.19
C PHE A 257 -9.89 -8.78 -20.26
N ASN A 258 -9.87 -9.42 -21.42
CA ASN A 258 -10.40 -10.78 -21.60
C ASN A 258 -9.40 -11.87 -21.19
N THR A 259 -8.15 -11.49 -20.89
CA THR A 259 -7.11 -12.45 -20.53
C THR A 259 -7.23 -12.86 -19.07
N TRP A 260 -7.19 -14.16 -18.83
CA TRP A 260 -7.22 -14.74 -17.50
C TRP A 260 -5.80 -15.12 -17.04
N VAL A 261 -5.60 -15.05 -15.73
CA VAL A 261 -4.44 -15.66 -15.08
C VAL A 261 -4.67 -17.16 -15.05
N GLU A 262 -3.75 -17.92 -15.64
CA GLU A 262 -3.79 -19.38 -15.64
C GLU A 262 -3.06 -19.95 -14.42
N GLN A 263 -1.86 -19.45 -14.14
CA GLN A 263 -1.04 -19.91 -13.02
C GLN A 263 -0.25 -18.76 -12.39
N VAL A 264 0.01 -18.87 -11.09
CA VAL A 264 0.94 -17.97 -10.38
C VAL A 264 1.99 -18.82 -9.68
N TYR A 265 3.25 -18.45 -9.87
CA TYR A 265 4.41 -19.01 -9.20
C TYR A 265 5.01 -17.94 -8.30
N ILE A 266 5.33 -18.31 -7.06
CA ILE A 266 6.04 -17.46 -6.09
C ILE A 266 7.29 -18.21 -5.67
N ASP A 267 8.46 -17.62 -5.87
CA ASP A 267 9.77 -18.26 -5.66
C ASP A 267 9.89 -19.64 -6.35
N GLY A 268 9.26 -19.78 -7.53
CA GLY A 268 9.22 -21.03 -8.31
C GLY A 268 8.20 -22.07 -7.83
N ILE A 269 7.44 -21.78 -6.78
CA ILE A 269 6.41 -22.68 -6.24
C ILE A 269 5.04 -22.27 -6.79
N LEU A 270 4.28 -23.23 -7.30
CA LEU A 270 2.90 -23.02 -7.79
C LEU A 270 2.01 -22.57 -6.62
N ALA A 271 1.58 -21.30 -6.65
CA ALA A 271 0.73 -20.66 -5.65
C ALA A 271 -0.74 -20.58 -6.09
N TYR A 272 -1.00 -20.51 -7.40
CA TYR A 272 -2.34 -20.48 -7.98
C TYR A 272 -2.40 -21.29 -9.26
N ASP A 273 -3.51 -22.01 -9.45
CA ASP A 273 -3.81 -22.77 -10.66
C ASP A 273 -5.31 -22.63 -10.96
N ARG A 274 -5.63 -21.89 -12.03
CA ARG A 274 -7.01 -21.59 -12.45
C ARG A 274 -7.80 -22.87 -12.66
N ALA A 275 -7.17 -23.92 -13.18
CA ALA A 275 -7.85 -25.18 -13.42
C ALA A 275 -8.42 -25.77 -12.13
N LYS A 276 -7.86 -25.44 -10.95
CA LYS A 276 -8.31 -25.93 -9.64
C LYS A 276 -9.23 -24.95 -8.91
N ASP A 277 -9.49 -23.75 -9.46
CA ASP A 277 -10.30 -22.73 -8.81
C ASP A 277 -11.80 -22.98 -9.02
N VAL A 278 -12.43 -23.60 -8.03
CA VAL A 278 -13.88 -23.89 -8.03
C VAL A 278 -14.75 -22.64 -8.16
N ARG A 279 -14.25 -21.46 -7.75
CA ARG A 279 -15.01 -20.21 -7.82
C ARG A 279 -15.12 -19.72 -9.26
N ILE A 280 -14.03 -19.84 -10.01
CA ILE A 280 -14.00 -19.49 -11.44
C ILE A 280 -14.83 -20.50 -12.25
N ARG A 281 -14.74 -21.80 -11.92
CA ARG A 281 -15.60 -22.81 -12.55
C ARG A 281 -17.08 -22.48 -12.35
N ARG A 282 -17.51 -22.21 -11.11
CA ARG A 282 -18.88 -21.78 -10.79
C ARG A 282 -19.31 -20.50 -11.52
N LEU A 283 -18.39 -19.55 -11.73
CA LEU A 283 -18.69 -18.30 -12.44
C LEU A 283 -18.93 -18.54 -13.94
N LEU A 284 -18.20 -19.48 -14.54
CA LEU A 284 -18.23 -19.76 -15.97
C LEU A 284 -19.26 -20.85 -16.36
N GLU A 285 -19.59 -21.75 -15.44
CA GLU A 285 -20.65 -22.75 -15.61
C GLU A 285 -22.01 -22.07 -15.53
N GLU A 286 -22.86 -22.28 -16.54
CA GLU A 286 -24.23 -21.77 -16.51
C GLU A 286 -25.02 -22.48 -15.39
N PRO A 287 -25.78 -21.75 -14.56
CA PRO A 287 -26.66 -22.37 -13.57
C PRO A 287 -27.73 -23.19 -14.30
N GLY A 288 -27.55 -24.52 -14.35
CA GLY A 288 -28.45 -25.45 -15.04
C GLY A 288 -27.75 -26.57 -15.82
N ALA A 289 -26.42 -26.53 -15.96
CA ALA A 289 -25.64 -27.66 -16.48
C ALA A 289 -25.43 -28.74 -15.41
N GLU A 290 -26.51 -29.27 -14.83
CA GLU A 290 -26.43 -30.56 -14.15
C GLU A 290 -25.99 -31.60 -15.19
N GLU A 291 -24.89 -32.29 -14.91
CA GLU A 291 -24.51 -33.49 -15.66
C GLU A 291 -25.70 -34.44 -15.67
N LYS A 292 -26.34 -34.60 -16.83
CA LYS A 292 -27.30 -35.69 -17.02
C LYS A 292 -26.60 -36.97 -16.59
N PRO A 293 -27.17 -37.76 -15.66
CA PRO A 293 -26.55 -39.00 -15.25
C PRO A 293 -26.33 -39.85 -16.49
N LYS A 294 -25.08 -40.29 -16.72
CA LYS A 294 -24.78 -41.29 -17.75
C LYS A 294 -25.61 -42.53 -17.42
N GLU A 295 -26.62 -42.81 -18.23
CA GLU A 295 -27.31 -44.09 -18.20
C GLU A 295 -26.28 -45.20 -18.35
N PRO A 296 -26.25 -46.21 -17.46
CA PRO A 296 -25.37 -47.34 -17.65
C PRO A 296 -25.81 -48.09 -18.91
N ALA A 297 -24.86 -48.32 -19.81
CA ALA A 297 -25.05 -49.20 -20.96
C ALA A 297 -25.45 -50.60 -20.46
N GLY A 298 -26.73 -50.92 -20.56
CA GLY A 298 -27.25 -52.25 -20.33
C GLY A 298 -26.94 -53.13 -21.54
N ASP A 299 -25.88 -53.94 -21.42
CA ASP A 299 -25.63 -55.05 -22.34
C ASP A 299 -26.80 -56.04 -22.28
N SER A 300 -27.31 -56.38 -23.46
CA SER A 300 -28.31 -57.42 -23.64
C SER A 300 -27.61 -58.70 -24.12
N ALA A 301 -27.67 -59.78 -23.32
CA ALA A 301 -27.43 -61.13 -23.82
C ALA A 301 -28.04 -62.21 -22.89
N ALA A 302 -29.13 -62.81 -23.38
CA ALA A 302 -29.48 -64.23 -23.36
C ALA A 302 -29.65 -65.03 -22.04
N SER A 303 -30.90 -65.47 -21.83
CA SER A 303 -31.37 -66.77 -21.28
C SER A 303 -30.56 -67.97 -21.80
N ASP A 304 -30.34 -69.13 -21.16
CA ASP A 304 -31.04 -69.98 -20.16
C ASP A 304 -30.11 -71.23 -19.91
N PRO A 305 -30.43 -72.32 -19.16
CA PRO A 305 -30.52 -72.47 -17.69
C PRO A 305 -29.73 -73.71 -17.13
N ALA A 306 -29.95 -74.03 -15.84
CA ALA A 306 -29.78 -75.31 -15.13
C ALA A 306 -28.48 -75.60 -14.35
N HIS A 307 -28.58 -75.63 -13.00
CA HIS A 307 -28.31 -76.87 -12.26
C HIS A 307 -28.90 -76.87 -10.83
N GLN A 308 -29.39 -78.06 -10.45
CA GLN A 308 -29.95 -78.46 -9.16
C GLN A 308 -28.86 -78.57 -8.08
N GLY A 309 -29.26 -78.42 -6.80
CA GLY A 309 -28.41 -78.76 -5.66
C GLY A 309 -29.02 -78.41 -4.31
N ASP A 310 -29.76 -79.38 -3.76
CA ASP A 310 -30.07 -79.69 -2.35
C ASP A 310 -30.19 -78.61 -1.26
N LYS A 311 -31.35 -78.70 -0.57
CA LYS A 311 -31.57 -78.37 0.85
C LYS A 311 -31.38 -79.65 1.69
N PRO A 312 -31.02 -79.54 2.98
CA PRO A 312 -32.05 -79.68 4.02
C PRO A 312 -31.92 -78.58 5.11
N GLU A 313 -33.02 -77.98 5.57
CA GLU A 313 -33.75 -78.30 6.83
C GLU A 313 -32.95 -77.96 8.10
N ALA A 314 -33.47 -77.40 9.20
CA ALA A 314 -34.78 -76.95 9.64
C ALA A 314 -34.51 -75.94 10.81
N GLY A 315 -35.32 -74.89 10.98
CA GLY A 315 -36.25 -74.76 12.13
C GLY A 315 -35.55 -74.14 13.36
N SER A 316 -36.06 -73.17 14.10
CA SER A 316 -37.43 -72.67 14.29
C SER A 316 -37.43 -71.49 15.28
N GLY A 317 -38.40 -70.58 15.16
CA GLY A 317 -38.88 -69.65 16.22
C GLY A 317 -38.27 -68.25 16.16
N ALA A 318 -38.93 -67.22 15.60
CA ALA A 318 -40.05 -66.45 16.20
C ALA A 318 -39.74 -66.04 17.66
N SER A 319 -39.71 -64.77 18.07
CA SER A 319 -40.53 -63.62 17.68
C SER A 319 -39.95 -62.32 18.26
N ASP A 320 -40.01 -61.23 17.48
CA ASP A 320 -40.04 -59.84 17.98
C ASP A 320 -41.24 -59.64 18.95
N PRO A 321 -41.24 -58.66 19.90
CA PRO A 321 -40.99 -57.25 19.58
C PRO A 321 -40.34 -56.38 20.68
N ALA A 322 -39.82 -55.20 20.28
CA ALA A 322 -40.13 -53.87 20.86
C ALA A 322 -38.95 -52.88 20.77
N LYS A 323 -39.20 -51.73 20.12
CA LYS A 323 -38.53 -50.43 20.40
C LYS A 323 -39.13 -49.84 21.69
N PRO A 324 -38.47 -48.96 22.48
CA PRO A 324 -37.73 -47.76 22.05
C PRO A 324 -36.35 -47.63 22.75
N GLU A 325 -35.44 -46.73 22.37
CA GLU A 325 -35.37 -45.35 22.87
C GLU A 325 -34.25 -44.56 22.17
N ASN A 326 -34.48 -43.25 22.04
CA ASN A 326 -33.55 -42.22 21.60
C ASN A 326 -32.33 -42.11 22.52
N LYS A 327 -31.14 -41.93 21.92
CA LYS A 327 -30.06 -41.16 22.54
C LYS A 327 -29.60 -40.07 21.59
N GLU A 328 -29.68 -38.85 22.10
CA GLU A 328 -29.10 -37.62 21.58
C GLU A 328 -27.59 -37.77 21.38
N GLU A 329 -27.11 -37.40 20.20
CA GLU A 329 -25.76 -36.84 20.05
C GLU A 329 -25.86 -35.53 19.26
N SER A 330 -25.24 -34.52 19.87
CA SER A 330 -25.30 -33.09 19.58
C SER A 330 -24.47 -32.71 18.35
N LYS A 331 -25.05 -31.81 17.52
CA LYS A 331 -24.32 -31.05 16.51
C LYS A 331 -23.49 -29.96 17.19
N PRO A 332 -22.26 -29.65 16.73
CA PRO A 332 -21.61 -28.40 17.07
C PRO A 332 -22.24 -27.23 16.29
N ASP A 333 -22.51 -26.14 17.01
CA ASP A 333 -23.07 -24.88 16.53
C ASP A 333 -22.23 -24.23 15.41
N SER A 334 -22.91 -23.80 14.35
CA SER A 334 -22.39 -22.81 13.40
C SER A 334 -22.37 -21.42 14.07
N PRO A 335 -21.31 -20.62 13.95
CA PRO A 335 -21.32 -19.26 14.47
C PRO A 335 -22.32 -18.38 13.69
N ALA A 336 -23.08 -17.56 14.43
CA ALA A 336 -24.07 -16.64 13.89
C ALA A 336 -23.43 -15.60 12.92
N PRO A 337 -24.15 -15.15 11.87
CA PRO A 337 -23.66 -14.10 10.99
C PRO A 337 -23.51 -12.76 11.75
N PRO A 338 -22.55 -11.91 11.35
CA PRO A 338 -22.39 -10.59 11.95
C PRO A 338 -23.62 -9.71 11.68
N PRO A 339 -23.92 -8.74 12.57
CA PRO A 339 -25.06 -7.85 12.38
C PRO A 339 -24.88 -6.96 11.13
N PRO A 340 -25.99 -6.55 10.48
CA PRO A 340 -25.93 -5.69 9.30
C PRO A 340 -25.33 -4.32 9.64
N SER A 341 -24.54 -3.78 8.69
CA SER A 341 -24.01 -2.42 8.75
C SER A 341 -25.15 -1.39 8.87
N PRO A 342 -24.95 -0.29 9.63
CA PRO A 342 -25.95 0.76 9.70
C PRO A 342 -26.17 1.40 8.32
N GLU A 343 -27.44 1.64 7.98
CA GLU A 343 -27.85 2.35 6.76
C GLU A 343 -27.26 3.77 6.71
N PRO A 344 -26.97 4.32 5.51
CA PRO A 344 -26.45 5.67 5.38
C PRO A 344 -27.51 6.67 5.82
N GLY A 345 -27.27 7.34 6.96
CA GLY A 345 -28.07 8.46 7.41
C GLY A 345 -27.85 9.71 6.55
N ASP A 346 -28.90 10.47 6.36
CA ASP A 346 -28.95 11.72 5.60
C ASP A 346 -27.89 12.75 6.05
N ASP A 347 -26.78 12.86 5.31
CA ASP A 347 -25.71 13.84 5.55
C ASP A 347 -25.95 15.21 4.88
N ASP A 348 -27.15 15.49 4.35
CA ASP A 348 -27.45 16.75 3.66
C ASP A 348 -27.81 17.92 4.61
N ALA A 349 -27.96 17.67 5.92
CA ALA A 349 -28.30 18.69 6.91
C ALA A 349 -27.08 19.41 7.54
N SER A 350 -25.86 19.01 7.17
CA SER A 350 -24.61 19.54 7.75
C SER A 350 -24.05 20.75 6.98
N VAL A 351 -24.44 20.92 5.72
CA VAL A 351 -23.98 22.03 4.86
C VAL A 351 -24.77 23.32 5.14
N GLU A 352 -26.08 23.25 5.39
CA GLU A 352 -26.90 24.45 5.72
C GLU A 352 -26.58 25.05 7.10
N ARG A 353 -26.09 24.25 8.06
CA ARG A 353 -25.72 24.76 9.40
C ARG A 353 -24.36 25.46 9.42
N ALA A 354 -23.52 25.24 8.42
CA ALA A 354 -22.21 25.87 8.28
C ALA A 354 -22.32 27.29 7.66
N SER A 355 -23.20 27.48 6.67
CA SER A 355 -23.47 28.80 6.06
C SER A 355 -24.12 29.76 7.07
N ASP A 356 -25.12 29.30 7.84
CA ASP A 356 -25.80 30.13 8.85
C ASP A 356 -24.88 30.58 10.00
N ARG A 357 -23.83 29.80 10.31
CA ARG A 357 -22.81 30.18 11.31
C ARG A 357 -21.81 31.19 10.76
N ALA A 358 -21.46 31.11 9.49
CA ALA A 358 -20.57 32.07 8.83
C ALA A 358 -21.24 33.45 8.70
N ASP A 359 -22.51 33.49 8.29
CA ASP A 359 -23.26 34.74 8.13
C ASP A 359 -23.52 35.46 9.46
N ARG A 360 -23.75 34.70 10.56
CA ARG A 360 -23.84 35.28 11.91
C ARG A 360 -22.50 35.81 12.43
N ALA A 361 -21.37 35.20 12.05
CA ALA A 361 -20.05 35.68 12.44
C ALA A 361 -19.67 36.96 11.69
N GLU A 362 -20.04 37.07 10.41
CA GLU A 362 -19.77 38.26 9.60
C GLU A 362 -20.69 39.44 9.99
N SER A 363 -21.96 39.17 10.32
CA SER A 363 -22.90 40.17 10.85
C SER A 363 -22.44 40.77 12.20
N ARG A 364 -21.84 39.94 13.07
CA ARG A 364 -21.26 40.41 14.35
C ARG A 364 -20.01 41.27 14.14
N ARG A 365 -19.09 40.84 13.25
CA ARG A 365 -17.90 41.65 12.90
C ARG A 365 -18.26 43.00 12.29
N ARG A 366 -19.31 43.09 11.46
CA ARG A 366 -19.78 44.38 10.90
C ARG A 366 -20.40 45.30 11.95
N LYS A 367 -21.11 44.76 12.96
CA LYS A 367 -21.65 45.55 14.08
C LYS A 367 -20.57 46.07 15.04
N ASP A 368 -19.52 45.31 15.26
CA ASP A 368 -18.42 45.72 16.14
C ASP A 368 -17.53 46.79 15.49
N ASN A 369 -17.31 46.72 14.17
CA ASN A 369 -16.57 47.75 13.41
C ASN A 369 -17.34 49.07 13.22
N ALA A 370 -18.68 49.03 13.30
CA ALA A 370 -19.52 50.23 13.25
C ALA A 370 -19.55 50.97 14.61
N LYS A 371 -19.32 50.27 15.73
CA LYS A 371 -19.27 50.87 17.08
C LYS A 371 -17.93 51.52 17.41
N SER A 372 -16.84 51.20 16.71
CA SER A 372 -15.51 51.78 16.98
C SER A 372 -15.21 53.08 16.20
N LYS A 373 -16.13 53.55 15.34
CA LYS A 373 -15.97 54.78 14.54
C LYS A 373 -16.87 55.95 14.97
N GLY A 374 -17.49 55.86 16.15
CA GLY A 374 -18.30 56.95 16.72
C GLY A 374 -17.80 57.38 18.10
N GLY A 375 -16.87 58.33 18.13
CA GLY A 375 -16.48 59.09 19.33
C GLY A 375 -16.33 60.57 18.93
N PRO A 376 -16.77 61.52 19.77
CA PRO A 376 -17.38 62.77 19.32
C PRO A 376 -16.36 63.87 18.97
N ASP A 377 -16.74 64.69 17.99
CA ASP A 377 -16.21 66.03 17.75
C ASP A 377 -16.33 66.89 19.03
N ALA A 378 -15.21 67.47 19.45
CA ALA A 378 -15.11 68.70 20.25
C ALA A 378 -13.72 69.32 20.06
#